data_AF-A0AA42RAK8-F1
#
_entry.id   AF-A0AA42RAK8-F1
#
_cell.length_a   1.000
_cell.length_b   1.000
_cell.length_c   1.000
_cell.angle_alpha   90.00
_cell.angle_beta   90.00
_cell.angle_gamma   90.00
#
_symmetry.space_group_name_H-M   'P 1'
#
loop_
_entity.id
_entity.type
_entity.pdbx_description
1 polymer ?
#
loop_
_entity_poly.entity_id
_entity_poly.type
_entity_poly.pdbx_seq_one_letter_code
_entity_poly.pdbx_strand_id
1 'polypeptide(L)'
;MKKKLESGFEINTMMENHDKNIKCVHDSFSEAFSLYQNTQDCSPLLMCGDALQLLSHIPSDSIDFIMTSPPYWGKREYENGGIGLETEYMDFVRNLADICLQIKRVLKPTGSFWLNLGDTYKDKALLGLPWRVAFELTDNQGWILRNSVIWNKLKGGMDNSTDRLGKVRISGEILL
;
A
#
# COMPACT_ATOMS: atom_id res chain seq x y z
N MET A 1 -26.58 55.28 -18.14
CA MET A 1 -25.39 56.17 -18.21
C MET A 1 -24.57 56.05 -16.93
N LYS A 2 -23.40 55.41 -16.99
CA LYS A 2 -22.13 55.80 -16.33
C LYS A 2 -21.03 54.80 -16.72
N LYS A 3 -20.05 55.28 -17.48
CA LYS A 3 -18.75 54.63 -17.75
C LYS A 3 -17.80 54.85 -16.57
N LYS A 4 -16.94 53.86 -16.31
CA LYS A 4 -15.56 53.92 -15.77
C LYS A 4 -15.08 52.46 -15.69
N LEU A 5 -13.85 52.04 -15.96
CA LEU A 5 -12.60 52.65 -16.43
C LEU A 5 -11.70 51.42 -16.75
N GLU A 6 -10.88 51.49 -17.80
CA GLU A 6 -9.91 50.47 -18.19
C GLU A 6 -8.82 50.25 -17.12
N SER A 7 -8.28 49.03 -17.04
CA SER A 7 -6.84 48.71 -17.16
C SER A 7 -6.48 47.40 -16.45
N GLY A 8 -5.60 46.61 -17.08
CA GLY A 8 -4.61 45.84 -16.33
C GLY A 8 -4.62 44.32 -16.52
N PHE A 9 -3.70 43.87 -17.37
CA PHE A 9 -2.96 42.61 -17.27
C PHE A 9 -3.67 41.29 -17.63
N GLU A 10 -3.52 40.90 -18.90
CA GLU A 10 -3.47 39.48 -19.28
C GLU A 10 -2.29 38.83 -18.54
N ILE A 11 -2.58 38.06 -17.49
CA ILE A 11 -1.62 37.10 -16.99
C ILE A 11 -1.72 35.88 -17.90
N ASN A 12 -0.93 35.87 -18.96
CA ASN A 12 -0.49 34.63 -19.60
C ASN A 12 0.30 33.82 -18.56
N THR A 13 -0.43 33.12 -17.68
CA THR A 13 0.18 32.00 -16.96
C THR A 13 0.01 30.82 -17.88
N MET A 14 1.12 30.42 -18.48
CA MET A 14 1.27 29.10 -19.07
C MET A 14 0.92 28.06 -17.99
N MET A 15 -0.35 27.68 -17.93
CA MET A 15 -0.71 26.35 -17.45
C MET A 15 -0.26 25.41 -18.55
N GLU A 16 1.02 25.03 -18.49
CA GLU A 16 1.50 23.89 -19.24
C GLU A 16 0.58 22.72 -18.89
N ASN A 17 -0.11 22.23 -19.93
CA ASN A 17 -0.96 21.06 -19.89
C ASN A 17 -0.13 19.87 -19.37
N HIS A 18 -0.16 19.64 -18.07
CA HIS A 18 0.36 18.44 -17.42
C HIS A 18 -0.66 17.30 -17.38
N ASP A 19 -1.64 17.29 -18.29
CA ASP A 19 -2.39 16.08 -18.61
C ASP A 19 -1.52 15.17 -19.49
N LYS A 20 -0.39 14.69 -18.94
CA LYS A 20 0.15 13.41 -19.40
C LYS A 20 -0.90 12.39 -19.00
N ASN A 21 -1.67 11.93 -19.97
CA ASN A 21 -2.70 10.91 -19.82
C ASN A 21 -2.05 9.64 -19.24
N ILE A 22 -1.92 9.52 -17.92
CA ILE A 22 -1.25 8.39 -17.27
C ILE A 22 -2.16 7.19 -17.49
N LYS A 23 -1.80 6.39 -18.49
CA LYS A 23 -2.58 5.22 -18.88
C LYS A 23 -2.39 4.13 -17.82
N CYS A 24 -3.48 3.71 -17.22
CA CYS A 24 -3.52 2.53 -16.37
C CYS A 24 -3.52 1.26 -17.24
N VAL A 25 -2.62 0.34 -16.94
CA VAL A 25 -2.49 -0.96 -17.59
C VAL A 25 -3.33 -1.98 -16.83
N HIS A 26 -4.14 -2.77 -17.54
CA HIS A 26 -5.03 -3.78 -16.95
C HIS A 26 -4.69 -5.22 -17.38
N ASP A 27 -3.78 -5.39 -18.33
CA ASP A 27 -3.33 -6.66 -18.88
C ASP A 27 -1.86 -6.50 -19.36
N SER A 28 -1.25 -7.56 -19.89
CA SER A 28 0.08 -7.48 -20.51
C SER A 28 1.16 -6.87 -19.58
N PHE A 29 1.10 -7.22 -18.29
CA PHE A 29 1.91 -6.60 -17.24
C PHE A 29 3.42 -6.76 -17.47
N SER A 30 3.85 -7.91 -17.98
CA SER A 30 5.25 -8.20 -18.29
C SER A 30 5.80 -7.25 -19.36
N GLU A 31 5.04 -7.04 -20.43
CA GLU A 31 5.39 -6.14 -21.53
C GLU A 31 5.41 -4.69 -21.07
N ALA A 32 4.39 -4.27 -20.30
CA ALA A 32 4.31 -2.92 -19.75
C ALA A 32 5.48 -2.61 -18.82
N PHE A 33 5.84 -3.54 -17.94
CA PHE A 33 6.98 -3.39 -17.03
C PHE A 33 8.31 -3.32 -17.80
N SER A 34 8.49 -4.19 -18.80
CA SER A 34 9.71 -4.20 -19.63
C SER A 34 9.87 -2.89 -20.40
N LEU A 35 8.79 -2.33 -20.93
CA LEU A 35 8.81 -1.01 -21.57
C LEU A 35 9.19 0.08 -20.56
N TYR A 36 8.59 0.05 -19.37
CA TYR A 36 8.83 1.02 -18.31
C TYR A 36 10.30 1.06 -17.87
N GLN A 37 10.95 -0.10 -17.72
CA GLN A 37 12.37 -0.18 -17.36
C GLN A 37 13.31 0.51 -18.37
N ASN A 38 12.86 0.69 -19.62
CA ASN A 38 13.64 1.33 -20.69
C ASN A 38 13.29 2.82 -20.88
N THR A 39 12.34 3.35 -20.10
CA THR A 39 11.98 4.77 -20.16
C THR A 39 13.03 5.64 -19.45
N GLN A 40 13.25 6.84 -19.97
CA GLN A 40 14.20 7.81 -19.40
C GLN A 40 13.53 8.87 -18.52
N ASP A 41 12.20 8.92 -18.48
CA ASP A 41 11.45 9.88 -17.67
C ASP A 41 10.94 9.25 -16.36
N CYS A 42 10.53 10.10 -15.42
CA CYS A 42 10.05 9.65 -14.10
C CYS A 42 8.52 9.51 -14.04
N SER A 43 7.84 9.37 -15.17
CA SER A 43 6.39 9.17 -15.17
C SER A 43 6.06 7.82 -14.52
N PRO A 44 5.02 7.67 -13.68
CA PRO A 44 4.73 6.41 -13.04
C PRO A 44 4.10 5.40 -14.02
N LEU A 45 4.45 4.12 -13.89
CA LEU A 45 3.68 3.02 -14.47
C LEU A 45 2.54 2.64 -13.52
N LEU A 46 1.30 2.80 -13.96
CA LEU A 46 0.12 2.35 -13.22
C LEU A 46 -0.35 1.00 -13.76
N MET A 47 -0.43 0.00 -12.88
CA MET A 47 -0.96 -1.33 -13.20
C MET A 47 -2.10 -1.65 -12.24
N CYS A 48 -3.24 -2.07 -12.78
CA CYS A 48 -4.45 -2.39 -12.02
C CYS A 48 -4.82 -3.85 -12.22
N GLY A 49 -4.76 -4.62 -11.14
CA GLY A 49 -5.06 -6.04 -11.10
C GLY A 49 -4.93 -6.60 -9.69
N ASP A 50 -5.18 -7.91 -9.55
CA ASP A 50 -4.89 -8.62 -8.31
C ASP A 50 -3.38 -8.58 -8.02
N ALA A 51 -2.99 -8.26 -6.79
CA ALA A 51 -1.59 -8.04 -6.44
C ALA A 51 -0.75 -9.32 -6.58
N LEU A 52 -1.30 -10.47 -6.20
CA LEU A 52 -0.59 -11.74 -6.27
C LEU A 52 -0.33 -12.13 -7.74
N GLN A 53 -1.35 -12.02 -8.58
CA GLN A 53 -1.23 -12.24 -10.02
C GLN A 53 -0.29 -11.22 -10.67
N LEU A 54 -0.43 -9.92 -10.38
CA LEU A 54 0.38 -8.88 -11.01
C LEU A 54 1.85 -9.07 -10.66
N LEU A 55 2.18 -9.31 -9.38
CA LEU A 55 3.56 -9.52 -8.96
C LEU A 55 4.19 -10.72 -9.67
N SER A 56 3.43 -11.77 -10.03
CA SER A 56 3.96 -12.93 -10.77
C SER A 56 4.49 -12.58 -12.17
N HIS A 57 4.07 -11.45 -12.74
CA HIS A 57 4.53 -10.94 -14.04
C HIS A 57 5.77 -10.05 -13.92
N ILE A 58 6.14 -9.65 -12.71
CA ILE A 58 7.31 -8.81 -12.45
C ILE A 58 8.55 -9.71 -12.28
N PRO A 59 9.67 -9.44 -12.97
CA PRO A 59 10.90 -10.21 -12.81
C PRO A 59 11.43 -10.21 -11.37
N SER A 60 12.13 -11.27 -11.00
CA SER A 60 12.83 -11.34 -9.71
C SER A 60 13.92 -10.27 -9.63
N ASP A 61 14.27 -9.86 -8.40
CA ASP A 61 15.39 -8.93 -8.15
C ASP A 61 15.35 -7.64 -9.00
N SER A 62 14.15 -7.10 -9.26
CA SER A 62 13.94 -5.96 -10.17
C SER A 62 13.54 -4.67 -9.44
N ILE A 63 13.10 -4.75 -8.19
CA ILE A 63 12.59 -3.63 -7.40
C ILE A 63 13.54 -3.32 -6.23
N ASP A 64 13.89 -2.03 -6.04
CA ASP A 64 14.74 -1.59 -4.93
C ASP A 64 13.96 -1.31 -3.63
N PHE A 65 12.72 -0.85 -3.75
CA PHE A 65 11.92 -0.41 -2.61
C PHE A 65 10.45 -0.73 -2.84
N ILE A 66 9.81 -1.35 -1.84
CA ILE A 66 8.36 -1.58 -1.83
C ILE A 66 7.78 -1.00 -0.54
N MET A 67 6.68 -0.27 -0.65
CA MET A 67 5.90 0.18 0.49
C MET A 67 4.43 -0.10 0.24
N THR A 68 3.74 -0.67 1.23
CA THR A 68 2.33 -1.00 1.09
C THR A 68 1.57 -0.91 2.41
N SER A 69 0.27 -0.63 2.30
CA SER A 69 -0.71 -0.73 3.38
C SER A 69 -1.89 -1.55 2.86
N PRO A 70 -1.83 -2.90 2.95
CA PRO A 70 -2.89 -3.75 2.43
C PRO A 70 -4.19 -3.50 3.21
N PRO A 71 -5.35 -3.93 2.69
CA PRO A 71 -6.57 -4.00 3.49
C PRO A 71 -6.33 -4.68 4.85
N TYR A 72 -6.82 -4.07 5.93
CA TYR A 72 -6.68 -4.62 7.27
C TYR A 72 -7.84 -5.56 7.59
N TRP A 73 -7.52 -6.69 8.21
CA TRP A 73 -8.50 -7.71 8.55
C TRP A 73 -9.67 -7.14 9.39
N GLY A 74 -10.89 -7.34 8.88
CA GLY A 74 -12.14 -6.95 9.54
C GLY A 74 -12.35 -5.43 9.68
N LYS A 75 -11.66 -4.60 8.88
CA LYS A 75 -11.79 -3.13 8.96
C LYS A 75 -12.65 -2.52 7.85
N ARG A 76 -12.49 -2.98 6.61
CA ARG A 76 -13.18 -2.42 5.44
C ARG A 76 -13.59 -3.51 4.47
N GLU A 77 -14.80 -3.38 3.95
CA GLU A 77 -15.27 -4.16 2.81
C GLU A 77 -15.04 -3.35 1.54
N TYR A 78 -14.36 -3.96 0.57
CA TYR A 78 -14.14 -3.39 -0.75
C TYR A 78 -15.09 -4.06 -1.73
N GLU A 79 -15.59 -3.32 -2.73
CA GLU A 79 -16.64 -3.78 -3.66
C GLU A 79 -16.32 -5.10 -4.38
N ASN A 80 -15.02 -5.41 -4.56
CA ASN A 80 -14.54 -6.61 -5.26
C ASN A 80 -13.97 -7.68 -4.32
N GLY A 81 -14.19 -7.55 -3.01
CA GLY A 81 -13.65 -8.47 -2.01
C GLY A 81 -12.13 -8.35 -1.83
N GLY A 82 -11.48 -9.48 -1.59
CA GLY A 82 -10.03 -9.60 -1.47
C GLY A 82 -9.55 -9.79 -0.03
N ILE A 83 -8.25 -9.54 0.17
CA ILE A 83 -7.59 -9.72 1.46
C ILE A 83 -8.24 -8.83 2.53
N GLY A 84 -8.26 -9.31 3.77
CA GLY A 84 -8.87 -8.62 4.91
C GLY A 84 -10.33 -9.01 5.18
N LEU A 85 -10.93 -9.82 4.31
CA LEU A 85 -12.29 -10.37 4.44
C LEU A 85 -12.32 -11.85 4.81
N GLU A 86 -11.17 -12.44 5.13
CA GLU A 86 -11.08 -13.81 5.58
C GLU A 86 -11.92 -14.03 6.85
N THR A 87 -12.54 -15.20 6.97
CA THR A 87 -13.32 -15.55 8.16
C THR A 87 -12.46 -15.60 9.42
N GLU A 88 -11.29 -16.21 9.32
CA GLU A 88 -10.33 -16.29 10.44
C GLU A 88 -9.09 -15.44 10.20
N TYR A 89 -8.65 -14.77 11.26
CA TYR A 89 -7.51 -13.84 11.21
C TYR A 89 -6.19 -14.54 10.84
N MET A 90 -6.06 -15.84 11.09
CA MET A 90 -4.89 -16.60 10.67
C MET A 90 -4.88 -16.90 9.17
N ASP A 91 -6.06 -16.99 8.53
CA ASP A 91 -6.13 -17.11 7.08
C ASP A 91 -5.67 -15.80 6.42
N PHE A 92 -6.04 -14.66 7.00
CA PHE A 92 -5.50 -13.35 6.58
C PHE A 92 -3.97 -13.30 6.67
N VAL A 93 -3.39 -13.77 7.79
CA VAL A 93 -1.93 -13.81 7.96
C VAL A 93 -1.28 -14.65 6.87
N ARG A 94 -1.81 -15.84 6.57
CA ARG A 94 -1.27 -16.73 5.51
C ARG A 94 -1.42 -16.13 4.12
N ASN A 95 -2.60 -15.62 3.78
CA ASN A 95 -2.85 -15.00 2.48
C ASN A 95 -1.97 -13.77 2.25
N LEU A 96 -1.75 -12.96 3.29
CA LEU A 96 -0.82 -11.82 3.21
C LEU A 96 0.62 -12.31 3.05
N ALA A 97 1.00 -13.37 3.74
CA ALA A 97 2.31 -13.98 3.63
C ALA A 97 2.57 -14.46 2.18
N ASP A 98 1.59 -15.06 1.50
CA ASP A 98 1.73 -15.48 0.10
C ASP A 98 2.04 -14.31 -0.84
N ILE A 99 1.38 -13.16 -0.63
CA ILE A 99 1.69 -11.92 -1.37
C ILE A 99 3.10 -11.43 -1.01
N CYS A 100 3.45 -11.43 0.27
CA CYS A 100 4.79 -11.06 0.72
C CYS A 100 5.88 -11.96 0.14
N LEU A 101 5.60 -13.23 -0.13
CA LEU A 101 6.57 -14.11 -0.79
C LEU A 101 6.86 -13.65 -2.22
N GLN A 102 5.84 -13.19 -2.97
CA GLN A 102 6.04 -12.57 -4.28
C GLN A 102 6.78 -11.23 -4.18
N ILE A 103 6.46 -10.41 -3.18
CA ILE A 103 7.20 -9.16 -2.88
C ILE A 103 8.68 -9.46 -2.65
N LYS A 104 8.99 -10.49 -1.85
CA LYS A 104 10.38 -10.90 -1.58
C LYS A 104 11.11 -11.31 -2.84
N ARG A 105 10.43 -12.04 -3.74
CA ARG A 105 11.00 -12.48 -5.02
C ARG A 105 11.36 -11.32 -5.94
N VAL A 106 10.49 -10.32 -6.04
CA VAL A 106 10.72 -9.17 -6.95
C VAL A 106 11.68 -8.14 -6.38
N LEU A 107 11.86 -8.11 -5.06
CA LEU A 107 12.86 -7.26 -4.41
C LEU A 107 14.27 -7.72 -4.73
N LYS A 108 15.15 -6.77 -5.02
CA LYS A 108 16.59 -7.01 -5.07
C LYS A 108 17.09 -7.49 -3.70
N PRO A 109 18.24 -8.19 -3.64
CA PRO A 109 18.87 -8.56 -2.37
C PRO A 109 19.24 -7.35 -1.49
N THR A 110 19.45 -6.18 -2.11
CA THR A 110 19.71 -4.89 -1.44
C THR A 110 18.45 -4.07 -1.16
N GLY A 111 17.28 -4.58 -1.56
CA GLY A 111 16.03 -3.86 -1.48
C GLY A 111 15.45 -3.77 -0.07
N SER A 112 14.47 -2.90 0.12
CA SER A 112 13.73 -2.76 1.38
C SER A 112 12.23 -2.79 1.18
N PHE A 113 11.52 -3.30 2.19
CA PHE A 113 10.08 -3.52 2.15
C PHE A 113 9.43 -2.93 3.39
N TRP A 114 8.52 -1.97 3.22
CA TRP A 114 7.82 -1.30 4.30
C TRP A 114 6.35 -1.72 4.31
N LEU A 115 5.94 -2.46 5.34
CA LEU A 115 4.57 -2.96 5.49
C LEU A 115 3.84 -2.22 6.62
N ASN A 116 2.85 -1.41 6.28
CA ASN A 116 2.02 -0.70 7.25
C ASN A 116 0.75 -1.49 7.59
N LEU A 117 0.65 -2.01 8.82
CA LEU A 117 -0.50 -2.75 9.30
C LEU A 117 -1.12 -2.15 10.57
N GLY A 118 -2.44 -2.18 10.63
CA GLY A 118 -3.22 -1.87 11.82
C GLY A 118 -3.74 -3.14 12.47
N ASP A 119 -3.83 -3.11 13.81
CA ASP A 119 -4.36 -4.23 14.57
C ASP A 119 -5.90 -4.18 14.71
N THR A 120 -6.48 -5.34 14.99
CA THR A 120 -7.92 -5.57 15.15
C THR A 120 -8.20 -6.24 16.49
N TYR A 121 -9.40 -6.01 17.02
CA TYR A 121 -9.91 -6.67 18.23
C TYR A 121 -10.93 -7.74 17.84
N LYS A 122 -10.85 -8.92 18.46
CA LYS A 122 -11.87 -9.98 18.41
C LYS A 122 -12.07 -10.49 19.83
N ASP A 123 -13.32 -10.62 20.27
CA ASP A 123 -13.67 -11.14 21.61
C ASP A 123 -12.92 -10.46 22.76
N LYS A 124 -12.85 -9.12 22.74
CA LYS A 124 -12.15 -8.27 23.72
C LYS A 124 -10.63 -8.46 23.81
N ALA A 125 -10.05 -9.24 22.89
CA ALA A 125 -8.61 -9.42 22.79
C ALA A 125 -8.05 -8.58 21.62
N LEU A 126 -6.95 -7.86 21.89
CA LEU A 126 -6.11 -7.32 20.84
C LEU A 126 -5.41 -8.51 20.17
N LEU A 127 -5.58 -8.66 18.85
CA LEU A 127 -5.10 -9.85 18.16
C LEU A 127 -3.59 -9.88 17.97
N GLY A 128 -2.92 -8.72 17.91
CA GLY A 128 -1.50 -8.65 17.61
C GLY A 128 -1.21 -8.96 16.15
N LEU A 129 -2.11 -8.61 15.23
CA LEU A 129 -2.01 -8.96 13.80
C LEU A 129 -0.68 -8.53 13.15
N PRO A 130 -0.18 -7.28 13.34
CA PRO A 130 1.10 -6.90 12.74
C PRO A 130 2.25 -7.81 13.20
N TRP A 131 2.32 -8.14 14.49
CA TRP A 131 3.34 -9.03 15.04
C TRP A 131 3.21 -10.47 14.55
N ARG A 132 1.97 -10.98 14.40
CA ARG A 132 1.74 -12.31 13.81
C ARG A 132 2.24 -12.38 12.37
N VAL A 133 1.97 -11.35 11.58
CA VAL A 133 2.50 -11.24 10.21
C VAL A 133 4.03 -11.14 10.26
N ALA A 134 4.60 -10.31 11.14
CA ALA A 134 6.05 -10.18 11.28
C ALA A 134 6.72 -11.54 11.53
N PHE A 135 6.21 -12.32 12.48
CA PHE A 135 6.77 -13.63 12.82
C PHE A 135 6.58 -14.65 11.69
N GLU A 136 5.43 -14.66 11.03
CA GLU A 136 5.23 -15.51 9.84
C GLU A 136 6.27 -15.22 8.75
N LEU A 137 6.53 -13.94 8.49
CA LEU A 137 7.51 -13.51 7.51
C LEU A 137 8.95 -13.84 7.95
N THR A 138 9.33 -13.61 9.21
CA THR A 138 10.70 -13.90 9.67
C THR A 138 10.97 -15.39 9.74
N ASP A 139 10.05 -16.16 10.31
CA ASP A 139 10.30 -17.53 10.72
C ASP A 139 10.14 -18.50 9.55
N ASN A 140 9.17 -18.26 8.66
CA ASN A 140 8.85 -19.18 7.55
C ASN A 140 9.35 -18.70 6.18
N GLN A 141 9.56 -17.40 6.00
CA GLN A 141 10.02 -16.85 4.72
C GLN A 141 11.46 -16.29 4.78
N GLY A 142 12.06 -16.21 5.96
CA GLY A 142 13.43 -15.69 6.15
C GLY A 142 13.54 -14.19 5.88
N TRP A 143 12.51 -13.41 6.17
CA TRP A 143 12.64 -11.95 6.22
C TRP A 143 13.48 -11.52 7.41
N ILE A 144 14.10 -10.34 7.32
CA ILE A 144 14.87 -9.74 8.41
C ILE A 144 14.08 -8.55 8.95
N LEU A 145 13.59 -8.65 10.18
CA LEU A 145 12.94 -7.54 10.86
C LEU A 145 13.95 -6.48 11.29
N ARG A 146 14.02 -5.39 10.52
CA ARG A 146 14.93 -4.26 10.77
C ARG A 146 14.42 -3.33 11.85
N ASN A 147 13.13 -2.98 11.79
CA ASN A 147 12.54 -2.04 12.74
C ASN A 147 11.03 -2.25 12.87
N SER A 148 10.47 -1.74 13.97
CA SER A 148 9.03 -1.53 14.14
C SER A 148 8.79 -0.04 14.37
N VAL A 149 8.10 0.60 13.44
CA VAL A 149 7.83 2.05 13.51
C VAL A 149 6.38 2.29 13.86
N ILE A 150 6.17 3.03 14.94
CA ILE A 150 4.85 3.37 15.46
C ILE A 150 4.35 4.66 14.81
N TRP A 151 3.27 4.57 14.04
CA TRP A 151 2.59 5.76 13.53
C TRP A 151 1.59 6.31 14.57
N ASN A 152 2.04 7.34 15.30
CA ASN A 152 1.22 8.07 16.27
C ASN A 152 0.35 9.13 15.56
N LYS A 153 -0.95 8.85 15.39
CA LYS A 153 -1.90 9.80 14.80
C LYS A 153 -2.55 10.66 15.87
N LEU A 154 -2.22 11.95 15.88
CA LEU A 154 -2.79 12.93 16.81
C LEU A 154 -4.33 13.04 16.68
N LYS A 155 -4.87 12.88 15.47
CA LYS A 155 -6.31 12.80 15.17
C LYS A 155 -6.59 11.49 14.42
N GLY A 156 -7.42 10.63 15.00
CA GLY A 156 -7.82 9.36 14.40
C GLY A 156 -9.34 9.24 14.32
N GLY A 157 -9.84 8.58 13.27
CA GLY A 157 -11.26 8.23 13.15
C GLY A 157 -11.69 7.24 14.24
N MET A 158 -13.01 7.16 14.48
CA MET A 158 -13.58 6.16 15.38
C MET A 158 -13.25 4.75 14.90
N ASP A 159 -12.95 3.85 15.83
CA ASP A 159 -12.85 2.41 15.54
C ASP A 159 -14.24 1.80 15.71
N ASN A 160 -14.56 0.77 14.93
CA ASN A 160 -15.86 0.08 14.99
C ASN A 160 -16.01 -0.81 16.23
N SER A 161 -14.93 -1.00 17.00
CA SER A 161 -14.96 -1.75 18.25
C SER A 161 -15.70 -0.96 19.34
N THR A 162 -16.79 -1.54 19.85
CA THR A 162 -17.68 -0.95 20.85
C THR A 162 -17.23 -1.17 22.29
N ASP A 163 -16.29 -2.09 22.54
CA ASP A 163 -15.88 -2.50 23.89
C ASP A 163 -14.36 -2.76 23.95
N ARG A 164 -13.60 -1.67 24.12
CA ARG A 164 -12.13 -1.69 24.24
C ARG A 164 -11.61 -0.53 25.10
N LEU A 165 -10.39 -0.67 25.62
CA LEU A 165 -9.67 0.44 26.24
C LEU A 165 -9.29 1.49 25.17
N GLY A 166 -9.46 2.77 25.48
CA GLY A 166 -9.09 3.87 24.58
C GLY A 166 -7.58 3.89 24.31
N LYS A 167 -7.18 3.73 23.03
CA LYS A 167 -5.77 3.81 22.64
C LYS A 167 -5.19 5.21 22.87
N VAL A 168 -3.98 5.30 23.43
CA VAL A 168 -3.01 6.34 23.00
C VAL A 168 -2.72 6.03 21.53
N ARG A 169 -3.03 6.98 20.64
CA ARG A 169 -3.48 6.73 19.26
C ARG A 169 -2.39 6.22 18.31
N ILE A 170 -2.11 4.93 18.37
CA ILE A 170 -1.24 4.22 17.41
C ILE A 170 -2.11 3.56 16.34
N SER A 171 -1.95 3.99 15.09
CA SER A 171 -2.55 3.33 13.93
C SER A 171 -1.47 3.09 12.87
N GLY A 172 -0.92 1.89 12.87
CA GLY A 172 0.18 1.50 12.00
C GLY A 172 1.39 1.11 12.82
N GLU A 173 1.68 -0.19 12.85
CA GLU A 173 3.03 -0.67 13.02
C GLU A 173 3.56 -0.88 11.60
N ILE A 174 4.55 -0.09 11.21
CA ILE A 174 5.32 -0.35 9.99
C ILE A 174 6.36 -1.40 10.36
N LEU A 175 6.36 -2.50 9.61
CA LEU A 175 7.28 -3.60 9.77
C LEU A 175 8.12 -3.77 8.50
N LEU A 176 9.41 -3.99 8.74
CA LEU A 176 10.51 -4.27 7.79
C LEU A 176 11.13 -3.03 7.11
#